data_AF-A0A3M2B7S7-F1
#
_entry.id   AF-A0A3M2B7S7-F1
#
_cell.length_a   1.000
_cell.length_b   1.000
_cell.length_c   1.000
_cell.angle_alpha   90.00
_cell.angle_beta   90.00
_cell.angle_gamma   90.00
#
_symmetry.space_group_name_H-M   'P 1'
#
loop_
_entity.id
_entity.type
_entity.pdbx_description
1 polymer ?
#
loop_
_entity_poly.entity_id
_entity_poly.type
_entity_poly.pdbx_seq_one_letter_code
_entity_poly.pdbx_strand_id
1 'polypeptide(L)' 'MARSFTAPQRSIAPDPKFHDPLVGKFINILMSRGKKSTAQRICYGAFDL' A
#
# COMPACT_ATOMS: atom_id res chain seq x y z
N MET A 1 22.11 0.95 -13.33
CA MET A 1 21.11 -0.15 -13.46
C MET A 1 21.89 -1.44 -13.59
N ALA A 2 21.67 -2.40 -12.69
CA ALA A 2 22.58 -3.53 -12.55
C ALA A 2 22.18 -4.72 -13.44
N ARG A 3 23.20 -5.38 -13.96
CA ARG A 3 23.12 -6.52 -14.90
C ARG A 3 23.08 -7.88 -14.17
N SER A 4 23.38 -7.89 -12.87
CA SER A 4 23.40 -9.10 -12.02
C SER A 4 23.05 -8.82 -10.54
N PHE A 5 22.57 -7.61 -10.20
CA PHE A 5 22.19 -7.28 -8.80
C PHE A 5 20.68 -7.24 -8.66
N THR A 6 20.15 -8.16 -7.85
CA THR A 6 18.74 -8.21 -7.48
C THR A 6 18.50 -7.19 -6.36
N ALA A 7 17.63 -6.21 -6.61
CA ALA A 7 17.25 -5.26 -5.56
C ALA A 7 16.53 -6.00 -4.42
N PRO A 8 16.83 -5.69 -3.15
CA PRO A 8 16.13 -6.30 -2.03
C PRO A 8 14.65 -5.93 -2.06
N GLN A 9 13.79 -6.87 -1.65
CA GLN A 9 12.37 -6.58 -1.47
C GLN A 9 12.20 -5.55 -0.35
N ARG A 10 11.42 -4.50 -0.62
CA ARG A 10 11.08 -3.50 0.38
C ARG A 10 9.99 -4.07 1.29
N SER A 11 10.23 -4.07 2.60
CA SER A 11 9.18 -4.37 3.57
C SER A 11 8.14 -3.25 3.56
N ILE A 12 6.86 -3.64 3.60
CA ILE A 12 5.73 -2.72 3.61
C ILE A 12 5.19 -2.70 5.04
N ALA A 13 4.94 -1.50 5.58
CA ALA A 13 4.28 -1.37 6.86
C ALA A 13 2.83 -1.89 6.75
N PRO A 14 2.35 -2.70 7.72
CA PRO A 14 0.98 -3.18 7.72
C PRO A 14 -0.02 -2.02 7.85
N ASP A 15 -1.23 -2.26 7.37
CA ASP A 15 -2.32 -1.27 7.47
C ASP A 15 -2.69 -0.98 8.95
N PRO A 16 -2.94 0.28 9.35
CA PRO A 16 -3.28 0.61 10.74
C PRO A 16 -4.68 0.16 11.19
N LYS A 17 -5.62 -0.16 10.29
CA LYS A 17 -6.98 -0.57 10.65
C LYS A 17 -7.14 -2.08 10.64
N PHE A 18 -6.63 -2.73 9.60
CA PHE A 18 -6.77 -4.19 9.42
C PHE A 18 -5.52 -4.97 9.84
N HIS A 19 -4.40 -4.30 10.16
CA HIS A 19 -3.10 -4.91 10.46
C HIS A 19 -2.59 -5.88 9.38
N ASP A 20 -3.20 -5.83 8.20
CA ASP A 20 -2.91 -6.74 7.10
C ASP A 20 -1.92 -6.07 6.11
N PRO A 21 -0.83 -6.76 5.73
CA PRO A 21 0.15 -6.22 4.80
C PRO A 21 -0.35 -6.13 3.35
N LEU A 22 -1.32 -6.95 2.94
CA LEU A 22 -1.94 -6.90 1.61
C LEU A 22 -2.79 -5.63 1.47
N VAL A 23 -3.57 -5.27 2.49
CA VAL A 23 -4.36 -4.03 2.50
C VAL A 23 -3.43 -2.82 2.44
N GLY A 24 -2.34 -2.82 3.21
CA GLY A 24 -1.33 -1.76 3.17
C GLY A 24 -0.68 -1.62 1.79
N LYS A 25 -0.35 -2.75 1.13
CA LYS A 25 0.17 -2.76 -0.24
C LYS A 25 -0.85 -2.23 -1.25
N PHE A 26 -2.12 -2.61 -1.11
CA PHE A 26 -3.21 -2.18 -1.98
C PHE A 26 -3.44 -0.67 -1.90
N ILE A 27 -3.49 -0.11 -0.68
CA ILE A 27 -3.60 1.34 -0.46
C ILE A 27 -2.42 2.09 -1.10
N ASN A 28 -1.20 1.55 -0.99
CA ASN A 28 -0.02 2.16 -1.62
C ASN A 28 -0.07 2.15 -3.15
N ILE A 29 -0.68 1.12 -3.76
CA ILE A 29 -0.89 1.04 -5.22
C ILE A 29 -1.99 2.01 -5.66
N LEU A 30 -3.09 2.10 -4.89
CA LEU A 30 -4.21 2.99 -5.18
C LEU A 30 -3.87 4.47 -4.96
N MET A 31 -2.86 4.76 -4.15
CA MET A 31 -2.42 6.11 -3.84
C MET A 31 -1.84 6.83 -5.06
N SER A 32 -2.50 7.92 -5.47
CA SER A 32 -2.00 8.84 -6.49
C SER A 32 -1.41 10.12 -5.88
N ARG A 33 -0.28 10.59 -6.42
CA ARG A 33 0.43 11.82 -5.98
C ARG A 33 0.76 11.86 -4.47
N GLY A 34 0.99 10.71 -3.84
CA GLY A 34 1.30 10.62 -2.40
C GLY A 34 0.12 10.88 -1.46
N LYS A 35 -1.12 10.92 -1.96
CA LYS A 35 -2.32 11.20 -1.16
C LYS A 35 -2.80 9.98 -0.36
N LYS A 36 -2.10 9.63 0.72
CA LYS A 36 -2.40 8.43 1.53
C LYS A 36 -3.78 8.48 2.21
N SER A 37 -4.16 9.63 2.76
CA SER A 37 -5.46 9.79 3.44
C SER A 37 -6.64 9.57 2.48
N THR A 38 -6.54 10.08 1.25
CA THR A 38 -7.58 9.88 0.22
C THR A 38 -7.68 8.42 -0.20
N ALA A 39 -6.54 7.74 -0.41
CA ALA A 39 -6.51 6.32 -0.76
C ALA A 39 -7.10 5.44 0.35
N GLN A 40 -6.79 5.74 1.61
CA GLN A 40 -7.37 5.06 2.77
C GLN A 40 -8.89 5.23 2.84
N ARG A 41 -9.40 6.46 2.66
CA ARG A 41 -10.84 6.73 2.65
C ARG A 41 -11.58 5.93 1.58
N ILE A 42 -11.02 5.85 0.37
CA ILE A 42 -11.60 5.09 -0.74
C ILE A 42 -11.58 3.59 -0.43
N CYS A 43 -10.44 3.04 -0.01
CA CYS A 43 -10.33 1.61 0.33
C CYS A 43 -11.27 1.21 1.46
N TYR A 44 -11.27 1.94 2.57
CA TYR A 44 -12.11 1.60 3.71
C TYR A 44 -13.60 1.82 3.42
N GLY A 45 -13.96 2.85 2.64
CA GLY A 45 -15.34 3.05 2.21
C GLY A 45 -15.83 1.96 1.26
N ALA A 46 -14.94 1.35 0.49
CA ALA A 46 -15.29 0.22 -0.37
C ALA A 46 -15.50 -1.10 0.38
N PHE A 47 -14.93 -1.26 1.58
CA PHE A 47 -15.12 -2.44 2.42
C PHE A 47 -16.37 -2.39 3.30
N ASP A 48 -16.98 -1.20 3.44
CA ASP A 48 -18.19 -0.97 4.24
C ASP A 48 -19.48 -1.04 3.40
N LEU A 49 -19.34 -1.26 2.08
CA LEU A 49 -20.41 -1.53 1.12
C LEU A 49 -20.74 -3.03 1.06
#